data_AF-A0A527HA36-F1
#
_entry.id   AF-A0A527HA36-F1
#
_cell.length_a   1.000
_cell.length_b   1.000
_cell.length_c   1.000
_cell.angle_alpha   90.00
_cell.angle_beta   90.00
_cell.angle_gamma   90.00
#
_symmetry.space_group_name_H-M   'P 1'
#
loop_
_entity.id
_entity.type
_entity.pdbx_description
1 polymer ?
#
loop_
_entity_poly.entity_id
_entity_poly.type
_entity_poly.pdbx_seq_one_letter_code
_entity_poly.pdbx_strand_id
1 'polypeptide(L)'
;PADVRGAWAGEIGQTQILPSDYLARGVDGDGDGKIDLRGSVPDVIMTTANKVLSRGWKRDQPWIQEVRVPEDMPWDQTGRTNKLPLSQWAQWGVTYPSGAPLVDNGLKAGLALPMGRKGPAFLAYDNFDVYLEWNQSFTYALTAANLAARLAGEKQFDPRNPETGLNNEQMKALQTKLETRGYDVGTVDGILGTNTREAIRKEQMRLGLPVDGWPTPELLGEL
;
A
#
# COMPACT_ATOMS: atom_id res chain seq x y z
N PRO A 1 -5.68 -25.22 -22.33
CA PRO A 1 -6.72 -25.21 -23.38
C PRO A 1 -6.46 -24.04 -24.36
N ALA A 2 -6.73 -24.22 -25.65
CA ALA A 2 -6.40 -23.25 -26.69
C ALA A 2 -7.25 -21.95 -26.65
N ASP A 3 -8.24 -21.87 -25.75
CA ASP A 3 -9.19 -20.76 -25.62
C ASP A 3 -9.00 -19.90 -24.36
N VAL A 4 -7.99 -20.20 -23.51
CA VAL A 4 -7.71 -19.39 -22.31
C VAL A 4 -7.10 -18.07 -22.76
N ARG A 5 -7.93 -17.02 -22.77
CA ARG A 5 -7.52 -15.64 -23.02
C ARG A 5 -7.22 -14.99 -21.67
N GLY A 6 -6.04 -14.39 -21.58
CA GLY A 6 -5.55 -13.68 -20.41
C GLY A 6 -4.84 -12.40 -20.80
N ALA A 7 -4.32 -11.68 -19.80
CA ALA A 7 -3.39 -10.60 -20.08
C ALA A 7 -2.07 -11.16 -20.63
N TRP A 8 -1.23 -10.27 -21.17
CA TRP A 8 0.00 -10.65 -21.87
C TRP A 8 0.99 -11.43 -20.98
N ALA A 9 0.92 -11.27 -19.65
CA ALA A 9 1.74 -11.98 -18.68
C ALA A 9 1.10 -13.29 -18.15
N GLY A 10 -0.05 -13.70 -18.70
CA GLY A 10 -0.68 -14.99 -18.47
C GLY A 10 -1.80 -15.02 -17.43
N GLU A 11 -2.20 -13.86 -16.90
CA GLU A 11 -3.29 -13.73 -15.93
C GLU A 11 -4.65 -14.07 -16.53
N ILE A 12 -5.47 -14.84 -15.81
CA ILE A 12 -6.74 -15.39 -16.28
C ILE A 12 -7.91 -14.58 -15.70
N GLY A 13 -8.88 -14.28 -16.57
CA GLY A 13 -10.22 -13.90 -16.13
C GLY A 13 -10.35 -12.51 -15.53
N GLN A 14 -11.49 -12.29 -14.85
CA GLN A 14 -11.92 -10.97 -14.39
C GLN A 14 -10.99 -10.38 -13.32
N THR A 15 -10.41 -11.22 -12.48
CA THR A 15 -9.51 -10.82 -11.39
C THR A 15 -8.06 -11.19 -11.66
N GLN A 16 -7.67 -11.39 -12.93
CA GLN A 16 -6.26 -11.50 -13.34
C GLN A 16 -5.47 -12.51 -12.49
N ILE A 17 -6.03 -13.70 -12.28
CA ILE A 17 -5.43 -14.75 -11.46
C ILE A 17 -4.35 -15.47 -12.27
N LEU A 18 -3.14 -15.64 -11.69
CA LEU A 18 -2.09 -16.42 -12.33
C LEU A 18 -2.48 -17.91 -12.41
N PRO A 19 -2.03 -18.67 -13.43
CA PRO A 19 -2.33 -20.09 -13.54
C PRO A 19 -1.95 -20.92 -12.31
N SER A 20 -0.86 -20.57 -11.63
CA SER A 20 -0.44 -21.21 -10.38
C SER A 20 -1.43 -20.98 -9.22
N ASP A 21 -1.97 -19.76 -9.10
CA ASP A 21 -3.02 -19.44 -8.13
C ASP A 21 -4.34 -20.12 -8.49
N TYR A 22 -4.69 -20.20 -9.78
CA TYR A 22 -5.86 -20.94 -10.25
C TYR A 22 -5.78 -22.42 -9.82
N LEU A 23 -4.65 -23.08 -10.07
CA LEU A 23 -4.46 -24.50 -9.72
C LEU A 23 -4.46 -24.73 -8.20
N ALA A 24 -3.87 -23.82 -7.42
CA ALA A 24 -3.73 -24.00 -5.99
C ALA A 24 -4.97 -23.55 -5.18
N ARG A 25 -5.77 -22.62 -5.73
CA ARG A 25 -6.77 -21.88 -4.95
C ARG A 25 -8.10 -21.68 -5.68
N GLY A 26 -8.25 -22.20 -6.90
CA GLY A 26 -9.50 -22.14 -7.62
C GLY A 26 -10.64 -22.78 -6.81
N VAL A 27 -11.79 -22.11 -6.80
CA VAL A 27 -12.99 -22.58 -6.14
C VAL A 27 -14.12 -22.60 -7.16
N ASP A 28 -14.74 -23.77 -7.31
CA ASP A 28 -16.03 -23.93 -7.97
C ASP A 28 -17.09 -23.36 -7.03
N GLY A 29 -17.54 -22.15 -7.33
CA GLY A 29 -18.42 -21.35 -6.49
C GLY A 29 -19.89 -21.62 -6.74
N ASP A 30 -20.25 -22.19 -7.89
CA ASP A 30 -21.64 -22.54 -8.24
C ASP A 30 -21.94 -24.04 -8.21
N GLY A 31 -20.91 -24.88 -8.07
CA GLY A 31 -21.01 -26.33 -7.91
C GLY A 31 -21.21 -27.11 -9.20
N ASP A 32 -20.91 -26.53 -10.37
CA ASP A 32 -21.10 -27.16 -11.67
C ASP A 32 -19.98 -28.15 -12.07
N GLY A 33 -18.94 -28.26 -11.25
CA GLY A 33 -17.77 -29.12 -11.46
C GLY A 33 -16.65 -28.45 -12.27
N LYS A 34 -16.74 -27.15 -12.56
CA LYS A 34 -15.72 -26.36 -13.28
C LYS A 34 -15.36 -25.12 -12.47
N ILE A 35 -14.22 -24.53 -12.85
CA ILE A 35 -13.78 -23.25 -12.30
C ILE A 35 -13.61 -22.30 -13.48
N ASP A 36 -14.63 -21.51 -13.77
CA ASP A 36 -14.65 -20.52 -14.84
C ASP A 36 -14.45 -19.09 -14.32
N LEU A 37 -13.18 -18.70 -14.19
CA LEU A 37 -12.80 -17.33 -13.79
C LEU A 37 -13.14 -16.25 -14.85
N ARG A 38 -13.75 -16.60 -15.98
CA ARG A 38 -14.12 -15.66 -17.05
C ARG A 38 -15.62 -15.34 -16.99
N GLY A 39 -16.46 -16.38 -16.95
CA GLY A 39 -17.92 -16.26 -17.06
C GLY A 39 -18.69 -16.48 -15.77
N SER A 40 -18.17 -17.22 -14.80
CA SER A 40 -18.88 -17.50 -13.54
C SER A 40 -18.53 -16.48 -12.47
N VAL A 41 -19.50 -15.63 -12.12
CA VAL A 41 -19.36 -14.66 -11.02
C VAL A 41 -19.10 -15.37 -9.67
N PRO A 42 -19.81 -16.46 -9.31
CA PRO A 42 -19.51 -17.26 -8.13
C PRO A 42 -18.04 -17.74 -8.07
N ASP A 43 -17.52 -18.30 -9.16
CA ASP A 43 -16.14 -18.82 -9.19
C ASP A 43 -15.11 -17.70 -9.04
N VAL A 44 -15.33 -16.57 -9.72
CA VAL A 44 -14.46 -15.39 -9.63
C VAL A 44 -14.41 -14.88 -8.19
N ILE A 45 -15.57 -14.70 -7.55
CA ILE A 45 -15.64 -14.19 -6.17
C ILE A 45 -15.03 -15.17 -5.19
N MET A 46 -15.41 -16.44 -5.25
CA MET A 46 -14.94 -17.46 -4.31
C MET A 46 -13.44 -17.74 -4.46
N THR A 47 -12.93 -17.81 -5.69
CA THR A 47 -11.49 -17.96 -5.94
C THR A 47 -10.71 -16.73 -5.46
N THR A 48 -11.22 -15.53 -5.71
CA THR A 48 -10.57 -14.29 -5.25
C THR A 48 -10.55 -14.22 -3.73
N ALA A 49 -11.66 -14.56 -3.07
CA ALA A 49 -11.74 -14.62 -1.61
C ALA A 49 -10.77 -15.67 -1.04
N ASN A 50 -10.69 -16.85 -1.65
CA ASN A 50 -9.75 -17.89 -1.23
C ASN A 50 -8.29 -17.42 -1.38
N LYS A 51 -7.96 -16.73 -2.47
CA LYS A 51 -6.64 -16.11 -2.64
C LYS A 51 -6.37 -15.08 -1.54
N VAL A 52 -7.26 -14.13 -1.30
CA VAL A 52 -7.12 -13.11 -0.24
C VAL A 52 -6.94 -13.74 1.14
N LEU A 53 -7.76 -14.73 1.50
CA LEU A 53 -7.65 -15.47 2.77
C LEU A 53 -6.31 -16.20 2.89
N SER A 54 -5.85 -16.86 1.82
CA SER A 54 -4.57 -17.58 1.83
C SER A 54 -3.34 -16.68 2.00
N ARG A 55 -3.50 -15.37 1.79
CA ARG A 55 -2.45 -14.36 2.00
C ARG A 55 -2.50 -13.72 3.39
N GLY A 56 -3.36 -14.22 4.27
CA GLY A 56 -3.40 -13.82 5.68
C GLY A 56 -4.45 -12.77 6.02
N TRP A 57 -5.48 -12.58 5.17
CA TRP A 57 -6.58 -11.68 5.47
C TRP A 57 -7.26 -12.06 6.79
N LYS A 58 -7.38 -11.08 7.69
CA LYS A 58 -8.04 -11.19 8.99
C LYS A 58 -9.45 -10.64 8.87
N ARG A 59 -10.44 -11.52 9.05
CA ARG A 59 -11.85 -11.13 9.03
C ARG A 59 -12.13 -10.06 10.08
N ASP A 60 -13.03 -9.14 9.75
CA ASP A 60 -13.50 -8.07 10.62
C ASP A 60 -12.42 -7.09 11.11
N GLN A 61 -11.23 -7.10 10.49
CA GLN A 61 -10.17 -6.12 10.74
C GLN A 61 -10.10 -5.08 9.62
N PRO A 62 -9.78 -3.81 9.94
CA PRO A 62 -9.60 -2.77 8.94
C PRO A 62 -8.35 -3.04 8.09
N TRP A 63 -8.28 -2.41 6.91
CA TRP A 63 -7.11 -2.44 6.03
C TRP A 63 -6.41 -1.09 5.99
N ILE A 64 -7.14 -0.01 5.70
CA ILE A 64 -6.64 1.38 5.80
C ILE A 64 -7.63 2.24 6.58
N GLN A 65 -7.11 3.30 7.21
CA GLN A 65 -7.89 4.35 7.85
C GLN A 65 -7.23 5.69 7.54
N GLU A 66 -7.94 6.62 6.88
CA GLU A 66 -7.44 7.98 6.72
C GLU A 66 -7.32 8.65 8.10
N VAL A 67 -6.24 9.40 8.32
CA VAL A 67 -5.97 10.11 9.58
C VAL A 67 -5.42 11.50 9.32
N ARG A 68 -5.52 12.38 10.31
CA ARG A 68 -4.80 13.65 10.39
C ARG A 68 -3.62 13.52 11.34
N VAL A 69 -2.50 14.13 10.97
CA VAL A 69 -1.22 13.98 11.67
C VAL A 69 -0.73 15.39 12.02
N PRO A 70 -0.37 15.66 13.29
CA PRO A 70 0.15 16.97 13.68
C PRO A 70 1.56 17.19 13.13
N GLU A 71 1.97 18.46 13.02
CA GLU A 71 3.28 18.83 12.46
C GLU A 71 4.46 18.31 13.31
N ASP A 72 4.29 18.29 14.64
CA ASP A 72 5.35 17.98 15.61
C ASP A 72 5.42 16.49 16.03
N MET A 73 4.93 15.60 15.19
CA MET A 73 4.99 14.15 15.44
C MET A 73 6.41 13.59 15.22
N PRO A 74 6.84 12.50 15.91
CA PRO A 74 8.09 11.81 15.61
C PRO A 74 8.08 11.18 14.20
N TRP A 75 8.38 11.97 13.16
CA TRP A 75 8.27 11.55 11.76
C TRP A 75 9.16 10.35 11.43
N ASP A 76 10.26 10.16 12.13
CA ASP A 76 11.14 8.98 12.03
C ASP A 76 10.41 7.66 12.35
N GLN A 77 9.34 7.73 13.16
CA GLN A 77 8.50 6.60 13.52
C GLN A 77 7.45 6.25 12.45
N THR A 78 7.31 7.05 11.40
CA THR A 78 6.32 6.78 10.34
C THR A 78 6.74 5.59 9.46
N GLY A 79 5.97 5.32 8.39
CA GLY A 79 6.21 4.18 7.51
C GLY A 79 5.16 3.09 7.70
N ARG A 80 4.78 2.47 6.58
CA ARG A 80 3.76 1.40 6.56
C ARG A 80 4.17 0.17 7.37
N THR A 81 5.47 -0.16 7.36
CA THR A 81 6.04 -1.36 7.99
C THR A 81 6.32 -1.17 9.47
N ASN A 82 6.52 0.07 9.95
CA ASN A 82 6.67 0.36 11.38
C ASN A 82 5.29 0.42 12.05
N LYS A 83 4.75 -0.74 12.41
CA LYS A 83 3.40 -0.84 13.00
C LYS A 83 3.43 -0.66 14.51
N LEU A 84 2.80 0.42 14.98
CA LEU A 84 2.66 0.77 16.39
C LEU A 84 1.19 0.62 16.84
N PRO A 85 0.93 0.39 18.15
CA PRO A 85 -0.42 0.43 18.70
C PRO A 85 -1.11 1.77 18.41
N LEU A 86 -2.43 1.74 18.20
CA LEU A 86 -3.21 2.96 17.95
C LEU A 86 -3.12 3.97 19.10
N SER A 87 -3.00 3.49 20.33
CA SER A 87 -2.75 4.33 21.51
C SER A 87 -1.47 5.17 21.40
N GLN A 88 -0.42 4.65 20.76
CA GLN A 88 0.81 5.41 20.53
C GLN A 88 0.61 6.55 19.52
N TRP A 89 -0.07 6.27 18.41
CA TRP A 89 -0.42 7.29 17.42
C TRP A 89 -1.34 8.36 18.02
N ALA A 90 -2.31 7.96 18.83
CA ALA A 90 -3.20 8.86 19.55
C ALA A 90 -2.44 9.76 20.53
N GLN A 91 -1.46 9.20 21.27
CA GLN A 91 -0.60 9.95 22.19
C GLN A 91 0.19 11.03 21.46
N TRP A 92 0.63 10.77 20.23
CA TRP A 92 1.28 11.77 19.37
C TRP A 92 0.30 12.71 18.65
N GLY A 93 -0.99 12.66 18.97
CA GLY A 93 -2.00 13.58 18.44
C GLY A 93 -2.55 13.23 17.06
N VAL A 94 -2.31 12.02 16.56
CA VAL A 94 -2.98 11.54 15.34
C VAL A 94 -4.48 11.40 15.62
N THR A 95 -5.31 11.87 14.69
CA THR A 95 -6.78 11.90 14.81
C THR A 95 -7.47 11.32 13.59
N TYR A 96 -8.76 10.99 13.72
CA TYR A 96 -9.61 10.74 12.56
C TYR A 96 -9.76 12.02 11.70
N PRO A 97 -10.22 11.93 10.44
CA PRO A 97 -10.45 13.11 9.59
C PRO A 97 -11.44 14.11 10.19
N SER A 98 -12.34 13.64 11.06
CA SER A 98 -13.28 14.49 11.83
C SER A 98 -12.61 15.33 12.93
N GLY A 99 -11.34 15.05 13.26
CA GLY A 99 -10.65 15.60 14.42
C GLY A 99 -10.90 14.84 15.73
N ALA A 100 -11.74 13.80 15.71
CA ALA A 100 -11.95 12.95 16.88
C ALA A 100 -10.66 12.17 17.21
N PRO A 101 -10.35 11.93 18.50
CA PRO A 101 -9.22 11.09 18.91
C PRO A 101 -9.33 9.68 18.32
N LEU A 102 -8.18 9.09 17.98
CA LEU A 102 -8.14 7.67 17.62
C LEU A 102 -8.55 6.81 18.82
N VAL A 103 -9.37 5.80 18.56
CA VAL A 103 -9.79 4.82 19.57
C VAL A 103 -8.90 3.59 19.43
N ASP A 104 -8.24 3.20 20.52
CA ASP A 104 -7.46 1.97 20.53
C ASP A 104 -8.38 0.75 20.40
N ASN A 105 -8.12 -0.06 19.38
CA ASN A 105 -8.84 -1.28 19.08
C ASN A 105 -7.98 -2.54 19.30
N GLY A 106 -6.81 -2.39 19.94
CA GLY A 106 -5.85 -3.47 20.18
C GLY A 106 -5.04 -3.89 18.95
N LEU A 107 -5.25 -3.23 17.80
CA LEU A 107 -4.47 -3.47 16.59
C LEU A 107 -3.26 -2.55 16.51
N LYS A 108 -2.33 -2.95 15.64
CA LYS A 108 -1.20 -2.12 15.25
C LYS A 108 -1.37 -1.66 13.81
N ALA A 109 -0.91 -0.45 13.53
CA ALA A 109 -0.90 0.10 12.18
C ALA A 109 0.37 0.91 11.96
N GLY A 110 0.85 0.93 10.72
CA GLY A 110 1.92 1.81 10.28
C GLY A 110 1.34 3.05 9.62
N LEU A 111 2.04 4.19 9.71
CA LEU A 111 1.60 5.42 9.05
C LEU A 111 2.11 5.48 7.61
N ALA A 112 1.21 5.26 6.66
CA ALA A 112 1.48 5.30 5.23
C ALA A 112 1.21 6.70 4.66
N LEU A 113 2.24 7.27 4.00
CA LEU A 113 2.26 8.62 3.45
C LEU A 113 2.49 8.56 1.93
N PRO A 114 1.45 8.30 1.12
CA PRO A 114 1.59 8.16 -0.34
C PRO A 114 2.34 9.33 -0.99
N MET A 115 2.12 10.55 -0.50
CA MET A 115 2.65 11.79 -1.07
C MET A 115 3.33 12.69 -0.03
N GLY A 116 4.05 12.07 0.92
CA GLY A 116 4.74 12.78 2.00
C GLY A 116 3.83 13.37 3.05
N ARG A 117 4.41 14.06 4.03
CA ARG A 117 3.69 14.54 5.22
C ARG A 117 2.62 15.59 4.93
N LYS A 118 2.76 16.33 3.82
CA LYS A 118 1.79 17.36 3.39
C LYS A 118 0.66 16.80 2.52
N GLY A 119 0.72 15.53 2.15
CA GLY A 119 -0.33 14.80 1.44
C GLY A 119 -1.31 14.06 2.36
N PRO A 120 -2.19 13.21 1.80
CA PRO A 120 -3.06 12.37 2.61
C PRO A 120 -2.24 11.35 3.42
N ALA A 121 -2.76 10.97 4.58
CA ALA A 121 -2.10 10.03 5.49
C ALA A 121 -3.08 8.93 5.90
N PHE A 122 -2.58 7.70 5.95
CA PHE A 122 -3.38 6.52 6.27
C PHE A 122 -2.69 5.67 7.32
N LEU A 123 -3.41 5.21 8.33
CA LEU A 123 -3.01 4.04 9.10
C LEU A 123 -3.24 2.80 8.24
N ALA A 124 -2.18 2.03 7.99
CA ALA A 124 -2.20 0.79 7.25
C ALA A 124 -2.05 -0.40 8.21
N TYR A 125 -3.05 -1.27 8.22
CA TYR A 125 -3.15 -2.46 9.08
C TYR A 125 -2.61 -3.70 8.36
N ASP A 126 -2.65 -4.87 9.03
CA ASP A 126 -2.21 -6.14 8.44
C ASP A 126 -2.99 -6.51 7.17
N ASN A 127 -4.29 -6.19 7.10
CA ASN A 127 -5.07 -6.45 5.90
C ASN A 127 -4.63 -5.60 4.69
N PHE A 128 -3.97 -4.45 4.90
CA PHE A 128 -3.39 -3.72 3.78
C PHE A 128 -2.20 -4.44 3.14
N ASP A 129 -1.44 -5.22 3.92
CA ASP A 129 -0.31 -5.98 3.39
C ASP A 129 -0.77 -7.06 2.40
N VAL A 130 -1.98 -7.59 2.58
CA VAL A 130 -2.62 -8.52 1.63
C VAL A 130 -2.85 -7.89 0.26
N TYR A 131 -3.12 -6.58 0.17
CA TYR A 131 -3.21 -5.89 -1.12
C TYR A 131 -1.86 -5.84 -1.84
N LEU A 132 -0.76 -5.75 -1.09
CA LEU A 132 0.59 -5.75 -1.66
C LEU A 132 1.00 -7.15 -2.13
N GLU A 133 0.54 -8.21 -1.44
CA GLU A 133 0.69 -9.60 -1.91
C GLU A 133 -0.06 -9.86 -3.23
N TRP A 134 -1.09 -9.06 -3.54
CA TRP A 134 -1.75 -9.10 -4.84
C TRP A 134 -0.96 -8.35 -5.91
N ASN A 135 -0.52 -7.12 -5.59
CA ASN A 135 0.30 -6.30 -6.47
C ASN A 135 1.25 -5.44 -5.64
N GLN A 136 2.55 -5.60 -5.89
CA GLN A 136 3.62 -4.96 -5.11
C GLN A 136 3.72 -3.43 -5.31
N SER A 137 2.91 -2.84 -6.20
CA SER A 137 2.80 -1.39 -6.33
C SER A 137 1.96 -0.78 -5.22
N PHE A 138 2.61 0.01 -4.35
CA PHE A 138 1.95 0.70 -3.25
C PHE A 138 0.81 1.62 -3.71
N THR A 139 1.00 2.41 -4.77
CA THR A 139 -0.04 3.31 -5.29
C THR A 139 -1.24 2.51 -5.83
N TYR A 140 -1.00 1.41 -6.53
CA TYR A 140 -2.06 0.52 -7.00
C TYR A 140 -2.84 -0.08 -5.82
N ALA A 141 -2.11 -0.67 -4.86
CA ALA A 141 -2.69 -1.31 -3.68
C ALA A 141 -3.52 -0.31 -2.86
N LEU A 142 -2.99 0.90 -2.62
CA LEU A 142 -3.71 1.96 -1.91
C LEU A 142 -4.95 2.43 -2.67
N THR A 143 -4.89 2.51 -3.99
CA THR A 143 -6.05 2.89 -4.82
C THR A 143 -7.17 1.84 -4.70
N ALA A 144 -6.84 0.55 -4.81
CA ALA A 144 -7.81 -0.54 -4.66
C ALA A 144 -8.38 -0.59 -3.22
N ALA A 145 -7.51 -0.44 -2.22
CA ALA A 145 -7.90 -0.37 -0.81
C ALA A 145 -8.82 0.82 -0.51
N ASN A 146 -8.54 1.99 -1.08
CA ASN A 146 -9.39 3.17 -0.94
C ASN A 146 -10.73 2.98 -1.68
N LEU A 147 -10.74 2.37 -2.86
CA LEU A 147 -12.00 2.04 -3.54
C LEU A 147 -12.87 1.10 -2.69
N ALA A 148 -12.28 0.06 -2.09
CA ALA A 148 -12.99 -0.82 -1.17
C ALA A 148 -13.57 -0.05 0.04
N ALA A 149 -12.82 0.92 0.59
CA ALA A 149 -13.29 1.78 1.69
C ALA A 149 -14.47 2.65 1.26
N ARG A 150 -14.41 3.23 0.05
CA ARG A 150 -15.51 4.02 -0.53
C ARG A 150 -16.78 3.19 -0.72
N LEU A 151 -16.64 1.94 -1.17
CA LEU A 151 -17.76 1.00 -1.30
C LEU A 151 -18.33 0.59 0.06
N ALA A 152 -17.49 0.56 1.11
CA ALA A 152 -17.90 0.30 2.49
C ALA A 152 -18.52 1.54 3.20
N GLY A 153 -18.63 2.68 2.51
CA GLY A 153 -19.28 3.89 3.01
C GLY A 153 -18.35 5.02 3.45
N GLU A 154 -17.02 4.85 3.32
CA GLU A 154 -16.08 5.93 3.63
C GLU A 154 -16.22 7.12 2.68
N LYS A 155 -15.93 8.31 3.20
CA LYS A 155 -15.93 9.55 2.40
C LYS A 155 -14.71 9.61 1.49
N GLN A 156 -14.71 10.57 0.57
CA GLN A 156 -13.53 10.86 -0.21
C GLN A 156 -12.46 11.43 0.73
N PHE A 157 -11.23 10.92 0.63
CA PHE A 157 -10.13 11.42 1.44
C PHE A 157 -9.76 12.85 1.06
N ASP A 158 -9.14 13.58 1.98
CA ASP A 158 -8.60 14.91 1.75
C ASP A 158 -7.24 14.81 1.03
N PRO A 159 -7.12 15.26 -0.24
CA PRO A 159 -5.85 15.19 -0.97
C PRO A 159 -4.75 16.08 -0.38
N ARG A 160 -5.12 17.04 0.48
CA ARG A 160 -4.22 18.06 1.06
C ARG A 160 -3.37 18.77 -0.02
N ASN A 161 -2.16 19.19 0.34
CA ASN A 161 -1.26 19.94 -0.53
C ASN A 161 0.15 19.30 -0.51
N PRO A 162 0.32 18.12 -1.14
CA PRO A 162 1.59 17.41 -1.17
C PRO A 162 2.67 18.20 -1.91
N GLU A 163 3.92 17.95 -1.54
CA GLU A 163 5.07 18.53 -2.23
C GLU A 163 5.26 17.86 -3.59
N THR A 164 5.82 18.58 -4.55
CA THR A 164 6.13 18.03 -5.87
C THR A 164 7.13 16.88 -5.73
N GLY A 165 6.70 15.68 -6.12
CA GLY A 165 7.57 14.51 -6.19
C GLY A 165 8.45 14.52 -7.44
N LEU A 166 9.47 13.66 -7.47
CA LEU A 166 10.33 13.48 -8.63
C LEU A 166 9.60 12.87 -9.82
N ASN A 167 10.01 13.27 -11.04
CA ASN A 167 9.64 12.56 -12.27
C ASN A 167 10.44 11.24 -12.42
N ASN A 168 10.17 10.46 -13.47
CA ASN A 168 10.81 9.14 -13.64
C ASN A 168 12.34 9.21 -13.77
N GLU A 169 12.87 10.17 -14.53
CA GLU A 169 14.32 10.33 -14.72
C GLU A 169 15.01 10.73 -13.41
N GLN A 170 14.43 11.68 -12.69
CA GLN A 170 14.89 12.13 -11.38
C GLN A 170 14.80 11.01 -10.34
N MET A 171 13.74 10.19 -10.36
CA MET A 171 13.59 9.06 -9.45
C MET A 171 14.67 8.01 -9.69
N LYS A 172 15.00 7.69 -10.94
CA LYS A 172 16.12 6.78 -11.26
C LYS A 172 17.44 7.34 -10.76
N ALA A 173 17.68 8.64 -10.97
CA ALA A 173 18.88 9.30 -10.44
C ALA A 173 18.94 9.20 -8.90
N LEU A 174 17.83 9.42 -8.20
CA LEU A 174 17.72 9.26 -6.76
C LEU A 174 18.05 7.83 -6.32
N GLN A 175 17.43 6.83 -6.94
CA GLN A 175 17.65 5.41 -6.64
C GLN A 175 19.12 5.03 -6.83
N THR A 176 19.76 5.44 -7.92
CA THR A 176 21.20 5.20 -8.16
C THR A 176 22.09 5.87 -7.11
N LYS A 177 21.78 7.10 -6.70
CA LYS A 177 22.54 7.81 -5.65
C LYS A 177 22.38 7.16 -4.28
N LEU A 178 21.19 6.65 -3.96
CA LEU A 178 20.92 5.90 -2.73
C LEU A 178 21.62 4.53 -2.75
N GLU A 179 21.57 3.81 -3.87
CA GLU A 179 22.26 2.53 -4.05
C GLU A 179 23.77 2.67 -3.92
N THR A 180 24.36 3.71 -4.54
CA THR A 180 25.80 4.05 -4.40
C THR A 180 26.20 4.30 -2.94
N ARG A 181 25.28 4.77 -2.09
CA ARG A 181 25.50 4.97 -0.64
C ARG A 181 25.29 3.69 0.18
N GLY A 182 24.90 2.58 -0.44
CA GLY A 182 24.70 1.30 0.22
C GLY A 182 23.27 1.04 0.69
N TYR A 183 22.28 1.85 0.28
CA TYR A 183 20.88 1.55 0.56
C TYR A 183 20.31 0.55 -0.45
N ASP A 184 19.53 -0.42 0.03
CA ASP A 184 18.69 -1.26 -0.83
C ASP A 184 17.47 -0.46 -1.31
N VAL A 185 17.45 -0.14 -2.61
CA VAL A 185 16.32 0.52 -3.28
C VAL A 185 15.45 -0.45 -4.08
N GLY A 186 15.81 -1.73 -4.15
CA GLY A 186 15.27 -2.70 -5.10
C GLY A 186 15.91 -2.55 -6.48
N THR A 187 15.11 -2.32 -7.52
CA THR A 187 15.59 -2.06 -8.88
C THR A 187 15.55 -0.56 -9.17
N VAL A 188 16.54 -0.06 -9.91
CA VAL A 188 16.53 1.32 -10.44
C VAL A 188 15.59 1.42 -11.64
N ASP A 189 14.29 1.54 -11.37
CA ASP A 189 13.20 1.54 -12.36
C ASP A 189 12.42 2.87 -12.41
N GLY A 190 12.70 3.78 -11.49
CA GLY A 190 11.99 5.04 -11.31
C GLY A 190 10.62 4.90 -10.65
N ILE A 191 10.35 3.76 -10.00
CA ILE A 191 9.13 3.49 -9.23
C ILE A 191 9.42 3.68 -7.74
N LEU A 192 8.55 4.44 -7.05
CA LEU A 192 8.61 4.61 -5.60
C LEU A 192 8.03 3.38 -4.88
N GLY A 193 8.77 2.27 -4.90
CA GLY A 193 8.44 1.04 -4.20
C GLY A 193 8.75 1.10 -2.70
N THR A 194 8.46 0.00 -1.99
CA THR A 194 8.74 -0.13 -0.54
C THR A 194 10.22 0.10 -0.23
N ASN A 195 11.14 -0.58 -0.91
CA ASN A 195 12.58 -0.47 -0.64
C ASN A 195 13.11 0.95 -0.90
N THR A 196 12.78 1.54 -2.05
CA THR A 196 13.16 2.92 -2.36
C THR A 196 12.61 3.90 -1.30
N ARG A 197 11.37 3.73 -0.85
CA ARG A 197 10.76 4.58 0.18
C ARG A 197 11.48 4.45 1.53
N GLU A 198 11.83 3.23 1.95
CA GLU A 198 12.61 3.02 3.18
C GLU A 198 14.03 3.57 3.09
N ALA A 199 14.69 3.46 1.92
CA ALA A 199 15.98 4.09 1.67
C ALA A 199 15.90 5.62 1.76
N ILE A 200 14.86 6.23 1.19
CA ILE A 200 14.59 7.67 1.31
C ILE A 200 14.44 8.07 2.77
N ARG A 201 13.64 7.33 3.55
CA ARG A 201 13.44 7.63 4.98
C ARG A 201 14.76 7.62 5.75
N LYS A 202 15.60 6.61 5.51
CA LYS A 202 16.93 6.51 6.13
C LYS A 202 17.83 7.68 5.76
N GLU A 203 17.79 8.09 4.50
CA GLU A 203 18.58 9.24 4.06
C GLU A 203 18.04 10.57 4.58
N GLN A 204 16.72 10.76 4.65
CA GLN A 204 16.09 11.91 5.29
C GLN A 204 16.52 12.01 6.76
N MET A 205 16.51 10.89 7.50
CA MET A 205 17.04 10.83 8.87
C MET A 205 18.51 11.27 8.93
N ARG A 206 19.37 10.75 8.04
CA ARG A 206 20.81 11.10 7.99
C ARG A 206 21.04 12.59 7.71
N LEU A 207 20.21 13.19 6.86
CA LEU A 207 20.29 14.60 6.45
C LEU A 207 19.57 15.55 7.43
N GLY A 208 18.83 15.04 8.42
CA GLY A 208 18.01 15.88 9.29
C GLY A 208 16.78 16.50 8.60
N LEU A 209 16.35 15.91 7.48
CA LEU A 209 15.13 16.28 6.78
C LEU A 209 13.90 15.61 7.41
N PRO A 210 12.67 16.14 7.19
CA PRO A 210 11.44 15.45 7.61
C PRO A 210 11.37 14.02 7.05
N VAL A 211 11.17 13.04 7.93
CA VAL A 211 11.21 11.61 7.59
C VAL A 211 9.84 11.13 7.14
N ASP A 212 9.48 11.40 5.90
CA ASP A 212 8.16 11.06 5.34
C ASP A 212 8.24 10.09 4.14
N GLY A 213 9.46 9.73 3.72
CA GLY A 213 9.68 8.81 2.60
C GLY A 213 9.30 9.41 1.25
N TRP A 214 9.10 10.72 1.14
CA TRP A 214 8.72 11.37 -0.11
C TRP A 214 9.95 11.90 -0.87
N PRO A 215 10.14 11.48 -2.13
CA PRO A 215 11.27 11.94 -2.94
C PRO A 215 10.96 13.32 -3.52
N THR A 216 11.54 14.34 -2.91
CA THR A 216 11.45 15.73 -3.38
C THR A 216 12.68 16.11 -4.20
N PRO A 217 12.59 17.15 -5.07
CA PRO A 217 13.76 17.74 -5.72
C PRO A 217 14.84 18.20 -4.75
N GLU A 218 14.45 18.68 -3.56
CA GLU A 218 15.36 19.06 -2.48
C GLU A 218 16.21 17.87 -2.02
N LEU A 219 15.57 16.73 -1.69
CA LEU A 219 16.29 15.51 -1.32
C LEU A 219 17.28 15.06 -2.40
N LEU A 220 16.88 15.10 -3.67
CA LEU A 220 17.77 14.72 -4.77
C LEU A 220 18.98 15.65 -4.90
N GLY A 221 18.83 16.93 -4.54
CA GLY A 221 19.89 17.94 -4.54
C GLY A 221 20.92 17.76 -3.42
N GLU A 222 20.50 17.22 -2.28
CA GLU A 222 21.37 16.91 -1.12
C GLU A 222 22.18 15.62 -1.27
N LEU A 223 21.82 14.76 -2.24
CA LEU A 223 22.48 13.49 -2.57
C LEU A 223 23.58 13.65 -3.61
#